data_AF-A0A937CVR2-F1
#
_entry.id   AF-A0A937CVR2-F1
#
_cell.length_a   1.000
_cell.length_b   1.000
_cell.length_c   1.000
_cell.angle_alpha   90.00
_cell.angle_beta   90.00
_cell.angle_gamma   90.00
#
_symmetry.space_group_name_H-M   'P 1'
#
loop_
_entity.id
_entity.type
_entity.pdbx_description
1 polymer ?
#
loop_
_entity_poly.entity_id
_entity_poly.type
_entity_poly.pdbx_seq_one_letter_code
_entity_poly.pdbx_strand_id
1 'polypeptide(L)'
;MVVFAPLVVPDRPGKNSWWTTSRAAGKYDVRETDSGSTHPPPIGVGSLDHVRSVFWQSYRHLFPPHSLAAQTPNGSVVISWSILDEPNACHPYAAPVMLRFEDALVEAMWKADPRHRVRIAQKHEATLREGLRGYDPFARFPNARVVTIG
;
A
#
# COMPACT_ATOMS: atom_id res chain seq x y z
N MET A 1 -14.20 -66.01 -19.09
CA MET A 1 -15.63 -65.61 -19.04
C MET A 1 -15.75 -64.51 -17.99
N VAL A 2 -16.30 -63.37 -18.41
CA VAL A 2 -16.36 -62.03 -17.79
C VAL A 2 -17.26 -62.10 -16.52
N VAL A 3 -17.14 -61.30 -15.45
CA VAL A 3 -17.49 -59.86 -15.38
C VAL A 3 -16.83 -59.12 -14.20
N PHE A 4 -16.10 -58.05 -14.53
CA PHE A 4 -15.77 -56.91 -13.65
C PHE A 4 -16.98 -55.96 -13.59
N ALA A 5 -17.40 -55.56 -12.40
CA ALA A 5 -18.40 -54.51 -12.21
C ALA A 5 -17.72 -53.12 -12.20
N PRO A 6 -18.19 -52.14 -13.00
CA PRO A 6 -17.74 -50.76 -12.91
C PRO A 6 -18.48 -50.00 -11.79
N LEU A 7 -17.72 -49.30 -10.93
CA LEU A 7 -18.22 -48.36 -9.94
C LEU A 7 -18.59 -47.04 -10.64
N VAL A 8 -19.88 -46.72 -10.59
CA VAL A 8 -20.49 -45.52 -11.18
C VAL A 8 -20.19 -44.30 -10.32
N VAL A 9 -19.71 -43.23 -10.97
CA VAL A 9 -19.56 -41.88 -10.41
C VAL A 9 -20.91 -41.15 -10.49
N PRO A 10 -21.43 -40.54 -9.41
CA PRO A 10 -22.55 -39.62 -9.51
C PRO A 10 -22.10 -38.19 -9.86
N ASP A 11 -22.82 -37.64 -10.84
CA ASP A 11 -22.74 -36.31 -11.44
C ASP A 11 -22.73 -35.11 -10.48
N ARG A 12 -22.02 -34.06 -10.92
CA ARG A 12 -22.15 -32.68 -10.38
C ARG A 12 -23.37 -31.99 -10.99
N PRO A 13 -24.32 -31.46 -10.19
CA PRO A 13 -25.38 -30.61 -10.72
C PRO A 13 -24.97 -29.14 -10.72
N GLY A 14 -25.04 -28.53 -11.91
CA GLY A 14 -25.99 -27.44 -12.15
C GLY A 14 -25.61 -26.01 -11.74
N LYS A 15 -25.24 -25.22 -12.75
CA LYS A 15 -25.26 -23.75 -12.82
C LYS A 15 -26.65 -23.16 -12.52
N ASN A 16 -26.69 -21.96 -11.95
CA ASN A 16 -27.60 -20.89 -12.37
C ASN A 16 -27.24 -19.53 -11.76
N SER A 17 -26.70 -18.65 -12.61
CA SER A 17 -26.72 -17.19 -12.44
C SER A 17 -28.13 -16.67 -12.70
N TRP A 18 -28.67 -15.85 -11.81
CA TRP A 18 -29.79 -14.97 -12.14
C TRP A 18 -29.80 -13.75 -11.21
N TRP A 19 -29.58 -12.60 -11.83
CA TRP A 19 -29.85 -11.27 -11.30
C TRP A 19 -31.36 -11.04 -11.32
N THR A 20 -31.97 -10.66 -10.18
CA THR A 20 -33.21 -9.85 -10.15
C THR A 20 -33.26 -8.98 -8.89
N THR A 21 -33.76 -7.78 -9.12
CA THR A 21 -33.92 -6.56 -8.34
C THR A 21 -34.85 -6.59 -7.12
N SER A 22 -34.42 -5.85 -6.09
CA SER A 22 -35.12 -4.78 -5.32
C SER A 22 -36.54 -4.94 -4.73
N ARG A 23 -36.58 -4.58 -3.42
CA ARG A 23 -37.65 -3.95 -2.60
C ARG A 23 -38.82 -4.80 -2.10
N ALA A 24 -38.90 -4.96 -0.77
CA ALA A 24 -40.01 -4.44 0.02
C ALA A 24 -39.63 -4.38 1.51
N ALA A 25 -40.10 -3.33 2.19
CA ALA A 25 -39.81 -2.97 3.57
C ALA A 25 -40.67 -3.75 4.57
N GLY A 26 -40.06 -4.17 5.69
CA GLY A 26 -40.74 -4.54 6.93
C GLY A 26 -40.15 -3.72 8.08
N LYS A 27 -41.00 -2.98 8.79
CA LYS A 27 -40.64 -2.04 9.87
C LYS A 27 -40.53 -2.77 11.23
N TYR A 28 -39.67 -2.23 12.11
CA TYR A 28 -39.49 -2.48 13.56
C TYR A 28 -38.94 -3.89 13.90
N ASP A 29 -37.89 -4.08 14.72
CA ASP A 29 -37.66 -3.52 16.05
C ASP A 29 -36.16 -3.47 16.44
N VAL A 30 -35.87 -2.66 17.46
CA VAL A 30 -34.56 -2.37 18.06
C VAL A 30 -34.02 -3.55 18.89
N ARG A 31 -32.75 -3.95 18.72
CA ARG A 31 -31.73 -3.96 19.80
C ARG A 31 -30.34 -4.38 19.34
N GLU A 32 -29.35 -3.70 19.91
CA GLU A 32 -27.90 -3.85 19.75
C GLU A 32 -27.40 -5.30 19.80
N THR A 33 -26.62 -5.71 18.79
CA THR A 33 -25.34 -6.42 18.97
C THR A 33 -24.67 -6.59 17.61
N ASP A 34 -23.67 -5.75 17.34
CA ASP A 34 -22.43 -6.03 16.62
C ASP A 34 -21.95 -4.76 15.92
N SER A 35 -21.14 -3.99 16.64
CA SER A 35 -20.31 -2.95 16.06
C SER A 35 -18.93 -3.10 16.65
N GLY A 36 -18.14 -3.95 16.00
CA GLY A 36 -16.76 -4.20 16.36
C GLY A 36 -15.99 -5.01 15.33
N SER A 37 -16.42 -5.04 14.07
CA SER A 37 -15.52 -5.45 12.99
C SER A 37 -14.49 -4.33 12.82
N THR A 38 -13.41 -4.39 13.59
CA THR A 38 -12.20 -3.59 13.41
C THR A 38 -11.45 -4.11 12.18
N HIS A 39 -12.12 -4.14 11.02
CA HIS A 39 -11.37 -3.98 9.80
C HIS A 39 -11.05 -2.50 9.70
N PRO A 40 -9.78 -2.08 9.84
CA PRO A 40 -9.43 -0.74 9.43
C PRO A 40 -9.95 -0.57 8.00
N PRO A 41 -10.51 0.61 7.65
CA PRO A 41 -10.85 0.86 6.26
C PRO A 41 -9.63 0.48 5.41
N PRO A 42 -9.81 -0.10 4.21
CA PRO A 42 -8.67 -0.23 3.31
C PRO A 42 -8.15 1.18 3.14
N ILE A 43 -7.03 1.48 3.80
CA ILE A 43 -6.30 2.72 3.61
C ILE A 43 -5.91 2.61 2.16
N GLY A 44 -6.68 3.27 1.29
CA GLY A 44 -6.33 3.38 -0.11
C GLY A 44 -4.93 3.92 -0.10
N VAL A 45 -3.97 3.10 -0.56
CA VAL A 45 -2.63 3.55 -0.88
C VAL A 45 -2.85 4.72 -1.81
N GLY A 46 -2.76 5.94 -1.27
CA GLY A 46 -3.04 7.14 -2.01
C GLY A 46 -2.07 7.16 -3.17
N SER A 47 -2.60 6.95 -4.39
CA SER A 47 -1.81 6.98 -5.61
C SER A 47 -0.98 8.24 -5.59
N LEU A 48 0.36 8.09 -5.56
CA LEU A 48 1.25 9.23 -5.60
C LEU A 48 0.90 10.09 -6.81
N ASP A 49 0.90 11.41 -6.65
CA ASP A 49 0.86 12.27 -7.82
C ASP A 49 2.10 12.04 -8.69
N HIS A 50 2.04 12.54 -9.93
CA HIS A 50 3.08 12.26 -10.91
C HIS A 50 4.44 12.89 -10.57
N VAL A 51 4.52 13.87 -9.67
CA VAL A 51 5.80 14.44 -9.21
C VAL A 51 6.40 13.54 -8.14
N ARG A 52 5.60 13.17 -7.15
CA ARG A 52 6.02 12.31 -6.03
C ARG A 52 6.30 10.88 -6.47
N SER A 53 5.62 10.41 -7.51
CA SER A 53 5.92 9.12 -8.12
C SER A 53 7.32 9.09 -8.75
N VAL A 54 7.82 10.19 -9.32
CA VAL A 54 9.17 10.25 -9.88
C VAL A 54 10.24 10.11 -8.80
N PHE A 55 10.05 10.78 -7.65
CA PHE A 55 10.93 10.60 -6.49
C PHE A 55 10.89 9.15 -6.00
N TRP A 56 9.69 8.59 -5.83
CA TRP A 56 9.54 7.21 -5.39
C TRP A 56 10.25 6.22 -6.31
N GLN A 57 10.05 6.32 -7.62
CA GLN A 57 10.71 5.44 -8.59
C GLN A 57 12.23 5.61 -8.58
N SER A 58 12.72 6.85 -8.41
CA SER A 58 14.15 7.13 -8.36
C SER A 58 14.82 6.59 -7.10
N TYR A 59 14.09 6.44 -6.00
CA TYR A 59 14.65 5.98 -4.71
C TYR A 59 14.27 4.55 -4.35
N ARG A 60 13.50 3.88 -5.22
CA ARG A 60 12.89 2.57 -4.95
C ARG A 60 13.90 1.53 -4.51
N HIS A 61 15.11 1.56 -5.08
CA HIS A 61 16.19 0.61 -4.78
C HIS A 61 16.77 0.74 -3.38
N LEU A 62 16.48 1.81 -2.65
CA LEU A 62 16.94 2.00 -1.26
C LEU A 62 16.06 1.28 -0.23
N PHE A 63 14.94 0.71 -0.65
CA PHE A 63 13.93 0.12 0.23
C PHE A 63 13.62 -1.33 -0.17
N PRO A 64 13.10 -2.18 0.76
CA PRO A 64 12.76 -3.57 0.48
C PRO A 64 11.83 -3.73 -0.74
N PRO A 65 11.90 -4.82 -1.52
CA PRO A 65 11.07 -4.99 -2.74
C PRO A 65 9.55 -4.97 -2.54
N HIS A 66 9.06 -5.13 -1.32
CA HIS A 66 7.64 -5.11 -0.97
C HIS A 66 7.21 -3.79 -0.28
N SER A 67 8.11 -2.81 -0.16
CA SER A 67 7.74 -1.49 0.34
C SER A 67 6.81 -0.74 -0.62
N LEU A 68 5.88 -0.01 -0.03
CA LEU A 68 4.90 0.84 -0.68
C LEU A 68 5.14 2.29 -0.29
N ALA A 69 4.72 3.20 -1.16
CA ALA A 69 4.75 4.63 -0.91
C ALA A 69 3.34 5.20 -1.08
N ALA A 70 2.93 6.04 -0.15
CA ALA A 70 1.64 6.72 -0.16
C ALA A 70 1.82 8.21 0.11
N GLN A 71 0.97 9.03 -0.50
CA GLN A 71 0.96 10.47 -0.27
C GLN A 71 0.04 10.80 0.89
N THR A 72 0.53 11.63 1.81
CA THR A 72 -0.28 12.19 2.90
C THR A 72 -1.03 13.45 2.43
N PRO A 73 -2.08 13.88 3.14
CA PRO A 73 -2.84 15.09 2.76
C PRO A 73 -1.99 16.37 2.69
N ASN A 74 -0.90 16.45 3.45
CA ASN A 74 0.03 17.58 3.43
C ASN A 74 1.10 17.46 2.32
N GLY A 75 0.99 16.50 1.41
CA GLY A 75 1.92 16.32 0.29
C GLY A 75 3.28 15.72 0.67
N SER A 76 3.41 15.10 1.85
CA SER A 76 4.57 14.25 2.15
C SER A 76 4.39 12.87 1.54
N VAL A 77 5.48 12.13 1.38
CA VAL A 77 5.45 10.72 0.97
C VAL A 77 5.81 9.86 2.17
N VAL A 78 4.95 8.91 2.51
CA VAL A 78 5.20 7.90 3.54
C VAL A 78 5.58 6.61 2.84
N ILE A 79 6.72 6.04 3.21
CA ILE A 79 7.23 4.76 2.73
C ILE A 79 7.15 3.77 3.89
N SER A 80 6.44 2.67 3.67
CA SER A 80 6.27 1.60 4.66
C SER A 80 6.21 0.24 3.96
N TRP A 81 6.32 -0.83 4.73
CA TRP A 81 6.19 -2.19 4.24
C TRP A 81 5.54 -3.08 5.28
N SER A 82 4.97 -4.20 4.84
CA SER A 82 4.32 -5.17 5.73
C SER A 82 5.35 -5.86 6.62
N ILE A 83 4.98 -6.12 7.87
CA ILE A 83 5.69 -7.01 8.82
C ILE A 83 4.75 -8.11 9.35
N LEU A 84 3.73 -8.47 8.56
CA LEU A 84 2.67 -9.43 8.96
C LEU A 84 3.18 -10.85 9.25
N ASP A 85 4.36 -11.20 8.76
CA ASP A 85 5.07 -12.44 9.09
C ASP A 85 5.66 -12.44 10.51
N GLU A 86 5.57 -11.32 11.24
CA GLU A 86 6.08 -11.22 12.61
C GLU A 86 5.01 -11.47 13.69
N PRO A 87 5.12 -12.56 14.48
CA PRO A 87 4.10 -12.96 15.43
C PRO A 87 3.91 -11.97 16.59
N ASN A 88 4.89 -11.09 16.83
CA ASN A 88 4.86 -10.08 17.89
C ASN A 88 4.58 -8.67 17.36
N ALA A 89 4.31 -8.49 16.07
CA ALA A 89 4.07 -7.17 15.52
C ALA A 89 2.73 -6.60 16.03
N CYS A 90 2.79 -5.51 16.80
CA CYS A 90 1.58 -4.80 17.24
C CYS A 90 0.88 -4.06 16.09
N HIS A 91 1.59 -3.85 14.96
CA HIS A 91 1.09 -3.15 13.78
C HIS A 91 1.45 -3.92 12.52
N PRO A 92 0.60 -3.90 11.48
CA PRO A 92 0.82 -4.66 10.25
C PRO A 92 1.95 -4.10 9.37
N TYR A 93 2.47 -2.90 9.66
CA TYR A 93 3.49 -2.23 8.86
C TYR A 93 4.68 -1.78 9.70
N ALA A 94 5.89 -1.81 9.11
CA ALA A 94 7.12 -1.29 9.69
C ALA A 94 7.05 0.23 9.93
N ALA A 95 7.95 0.74 10.80
CA ALA A 95 8.00 2.16 11.10
C ALA A 95 8.33 2.98 9.85
N PRO A 96 7.50 3.99 9.51
CA PRO A 96 7.56 4.65 8.22
C PRO A 96 8.77 5.56 8.07
N VAL A 97 9.30 5.63 6.84
CA VAL A 97 10.12 6.76 6.40
C VAL A 97 9.21 7.80 5.76
N MET A 98 9.22 9.02 6.28
CA MET A 98 8.47 10.15 5.74
C MET A 98 9.40 11.09 4.98
N LEU A 99 9.13 11.29 3.70
CA LEU A 99 9.78 12.28 2.86
C LEU A 99 8.95 13.56 2.85
N ARG A 100 9.55 14.66 3.28
CA ARG A 100 9.02 16.01 3.13
C ARG A 100 9.76 16.68 2.00
N PHE A 101 9.05 17.47 1.19
CA PHE A 101 9.65 18.17 0.07
C PHE A 101 9.57 19.67 0.32
N GLU A 102 10.64 20.39 -0.02
CA GLU A 102 10.60 21.85 -0.07
C GLU A 102 9.69 22.31 -1.21
N ASP A 103 8.91 23.36 -0.96
CA ASP A 103 7.92 23.84 -1.92
C ASP A 103 8.57 24.27 -3.25
N ALA A 104 9.72 24.94 -3.19
CA ALA A 104 10.48 25.36 -4.37
C ALA A 104 10.92 24.17 -5.24
N LEU A 105 11.29 23.03 -4.63
CA LEU A 105 11.63 21.81 -5.35
C LEU A 105 10.40 21.21 -6.03
N VAL A 106 9.27 21.15 -5.32
CA VAL A 106 8.01 20.64 -5.89
C VAL A 106 7.59 21.52 -7.07
N GLU A 107 7.62 22.84 -6.93
CA GLU A 107 7.34 23.78 -8.03
C GLU A 107 8.26 23.58 -9.24
N ALA A 108 9.56 23.41 -9.01
CA ALA A 108 10.52 23.16 -10.07
C ALA A 108 10.20 21.85 -10.82
N MET A 109 9.81 20.80 -10.10
CA MET A 109 9.39 19.53 -10.68
C MET A 109 8.12 19.67 -11.54
N TRP A 110 7.13 20.44 -11.09
CA TRP A 110 5.91 20.69 -11.87
C TRP A 110 6.20 21.38 -13.21
N LYS A 111 7.13 22.35 -13.22
CA LYS A 111 7.52 23.11 -14.42
C LYS A 111 8.45 22.33 -15.37
N ALA A 112 9.17 21.34 -14.85
CA ALA A 112 10.12 20.55 -15.62
C ALA A 112 9.45 19.53 -16.56
N ASP A 113 10.11 19.20 -17.67
CA ASP A 113 9.73 18.06 -18.51
C ASP A 113 10.08 16.71 -17.85
N PRO A 114 9.52 15.58 -18.32
CA PRO A 114 9.73 14.27 -17.70
C PRO A 114 11.20 13.85 -17.53
N ARG A 115 12.08 14.16 -18.49
CA ARG A 115 13.50 13.79 -18.41
C ARG A 115 14.24 14.66 -17.39
N HIS A 116 13.89 15.93 -17.30
CA HIS A 116 14.43 16.81 -16.25
C HIS A 116 13.97 16.40 -14.85
N ARG A 117 12.71 16.00 -14.67
CA ARG A 117 12.19 15.54 -13.36
C ARG A 117 12.99 14.37 -12.80
N VAL A 118 13.31 13.38 -13.63
CA VAL A 118 14.14 12.24 -13.20
C VAL A 118 15.53 12.70 -12.77
N ARG A 119 16.18 13.61 -13.52
CA ARG A 119 17.49 14.15 -13.16
C ARG A 119 17.46 14.94 -11.85
N ILE A 120 16.41 15.74 -11.63
CA ILE A 120 16.22 16.47 -10.37
C ILE A 120 16.09 15.46 -9.22
N ALA A 121 15.21 14.46 -9.34
CA ALA A 121 15.04 13.44 -8.31
C ALA A 121 16.35 12.69 -8.00
N GLN A 122 17.05 12.20 -9.02
CA GLN A 122 18.34 11.51 -8.85
C GLN A 122 19.39 12.37 -8.14
N LYS A 123 19.44 13.69 -8.42
CA LYS A 123 20.37 14.62 -7.76
C LYS A 123 20.16 14.65 -6.24
N HIS A 124 18.92 14.51 -5.78
CA HIS A 124 18.59 14.55 -4.35
C HIS A 124 18.65 13.16 -3.67
N GLU A 125 19.01 12.09 -4.38
CA GLU A 125 19.19 10.76 -3.77
C GLU A 125 20.27 10.79 -2.67
N ALA A 126 21.33 11.58 -2.85
CA ALA A 126 22.39 11.73 -1.84
C ALA A 126 21.85 12.28 -0.51
N THR A 127 20.95 13.26 -0.56
CA THR A 127 20.26 13.80 0.62
C THR A 127 19.44 12.72 1.33
N LEU A 128 18.73 11.90 0.56
CA LEU A 128 17.97 10.78 1.13
C LEU A 128 18.91 9.76 1.78
N ARG A 129 20.00 9.37 1.12
CA ARG A 129 20.99 8.43 1.68
C ARG A 129 21.58 8.92 2.98
N GLU A 130 21.91 10.21 3.07
CA GLU A 130 22.40 10.81 4.31
C GLU A 130 21.30 10.83 5.40
N GLY A 131 20.06 11.16 5.04
CA GLY A 131 18.92 11.09 5.96
C GLY A 131 18.59 9.67 6.46
N LEU A 132 18.95 8.66 5.68
CA LEU A 132 18.86 7.24 6.03
C LEU A 132 20.14 6.71 6.70
N ARG A 133 21.13 7.54 7.02
CA ARG A 133 22.37 7.07 7.64
C ARG A 133 22.07 6.46 9.02
N GLY A 134 22.54 5.22 9.22
CA GLY A 134 22.24 4.45 10.43
C GLY A 134 20.78 4.00 10.55
N TYR A 135 19.97 4.22 9.52
CA TYR A 135 18.69 3.55 9.34
C TYR A 135 18.95 2.27 8.55
N ASP A 136 18.59 1.14 9.15
CA ASP A 136 18.58 -0.13 8.43
C ASP A 136 17.14 -0.42 7.98
N PRO A 137 16.82 -0.23 6.68
CA PRO A 137 15.50 -0.52 6.14
C PRO A 137 15.18 -2.03 6.14
N PHE A 138 16.16 -2.88 6.45
CA PHE A 138 15.98 -4.32 6.58
C PHE A 138 15.99 -4.79 8.04
N ALA A 139 16.18 -3.87 9.00
CA ALA A 139 16.04 -4.20 10.41
C ALA A 139 14.59 -4.57 10.74
N ARG A 140 14.44 -5.47 11.71
CA ARG A 140 13.15 -6.03 12.14
C ARG A 140 12.17 -4.97 12.67
N PHE A 141 12.69 -3.99 13.41
CA PHE A 141 11.93 -2.86 13.93
C PHE A 141 12.71 -1.58 13.66
N PRO A 142 12.64 -1.03 12.43
CA PRO A 142 13.31 0.21 12.15
C PRO A 142 12.66 1.33 12.97
N ASN A 143 13.41 2.35 13.38
CA ASN A 143 12.84 3.54 13.98
C ASN A 143 12.28 4.45 12.89
N ALA A 144 11.11 5.06 13.08
CA ALA A 144 10.56 6.00 12.09
C ALA A 144 11.59 7.10 11.74
N ARG A 145 11.64 7.48 10.47
CA ARG A 145 12.54 8.53 9.98
C ARG A 145 11.77 9.60 9.23
N VAL A 146 12.21 10.84 9.36
CA VAL A 146 11.72 11.96 8.57
C VAL A 146 12.91 12.55 7.84
N VAL A 147 12.82 12.66 6.52
CA VAL A 147 13.85 13.21 5.66
C VAL A 147 13.26 14.35 4.84
N THR A 148 13.92 15.49 4.85
CA THR A 148 13.55 16.63 4.00
C THR A 148 14.38 16.61 2.72
N ILE A 149 13.71 16.80 1.59
CA ILE A 149 14.27 16.82 0.24
C ILE A 149 14.02 18.21 -0.36
N GLY A 150 15.08 18.92 -0.72
CA GLY A 150 15.04 20.31 -1.19
C GLY A 150 16.45 20.84 -1.37
#